data_AF-A0A7J4M545-F1
#
_entry.id   AF-A0A7J4M545-F1
#
_cell.length_a   1.000
_cell.length_b   1.000
_cell.length_c   1.000
_cell.angle_alpha   90.00
_cell.angle_beta   90.00
_cell.angle_gamma   90.00
#
_symmetry.space_group_name_H-M   'P 1'
#
loop_
_entity.id
_entity.type
_entity.pdbx_description
1 polymer ?
#
loop_
_entity_poly.entity_id
_entity_poly.type
_entity_poly.pdbx_seq_one_letter_code
_entity_poly.pdbx_strand_id
1 'polypeptide(L)' 'EKGKILLLFSSLTNREKVDSLIKENGFDQIVLAVQQQFQEELYLVILEKN' A
#
# COMPACT_ATOMS: atom_id res chain seq x y z
N GLU A 1 -15.34 -13.72 8.29
CA GLU A 1 -13.98 -13.36 7.86
C GLU A 1 -13.89 -11.84 7.72
N LYS A 2 -12.78 -11.20 8.12
CA LYS A 2 -12.54 -9.79 7.80
C LYS A 2 -12.07 -9.72 6.34
N GLY A 3 -12.71 -8.88 5.52
CA GLY A 3 -12.29 -8.68 4.13
C GLY A 3 -10.89 -8.07 4.05
N LYS A 4 -10.10 -8.48 3.06
CA LYS A 4 -8.76 -7.95 2.78
C LYS A 4 -8.74 -7.26 1.43
N ILE A 5 -7.98 -6.18 1.31
CA ILE A 5 -7.78 -5.47 0.04
C ILE A 5 -6.33 -5.66 -0.39
N LEU A 6 -6.11 -6.14 -1.61
CA LEU A 6 -4.79 -6.16 -2.22
C LEU A 6 -4.60 -4.86 -3.00
N LEU A 7 -3.57 -4.08 -2.66
CA LEU A 7 -3.28 -2.80 -3.29
C LEU A 7 -1.88 -2.85 -3.93
N LEU A 8 -1.80 -2.39 -5.17
CA LEU A 8 -0.55 -2.20 -5.91
C LEU A 8 -0.43 -0.71 -6.25
N PHE A 9 0.69 -0.08 -5.89
CA PHE A 9 0.96 1.32 -6.24
C PHE A 9 2.45 1.56 -6.47
N SER A 10 2.79 2.67 -7.13
CA SER A 10 4.18 3.06 -7.44
C SER A 10 4.67 4.12 -6.44
N SER A 11 5.98 4.20 -6.20
CA SER A 11 6.61 5.32 -5.49
C SER A 11 6.31 6.67 -6.15
N LEU A 12 6.08 6.70 -7.47
CA LEU A 12 5.66 7.90 -8.21
C LEU A 12 4.27 8.39 -7.81
N THR A 13 3.44 7.53 -7.21
CA THR A 13 2.09 7.88 -6.76
C THR A 13 2.06 8.66 -5.44
N ASN A 14 3.22 9.14 -4.98
CA ASN A 14 3.44 9.79 -3.69
C ASN A 14 3.08 8.85 -2.52
N ARG A 15 4.06 8.00 -2.16
CA ARG A 15 3.94 6.98 -1.11
C ARG A 15 3.43 7.53 0.22
N GLU A 16 3.93 8.68 0.67
CA GLU A 16 3.52 9.29 1.94
C GLU A 16 2.02 9.63 1.96
N LYS A 17 1.50 10.10 0.82
CA LYS A 17 0.08 10.39 0.66
C LYS A 17 -0.76 9.11 0.66
N VAL A 18 -0.30 8.05 0.00
CA VAL A 18 -0.98 6.74 0.01
C VAL A 18 -1.03 6.17 1.43
N ASP A 19 0.10 6.16 2.13
CA ASP A 19 0.21 5.69 3.52
C ASP A 19 -0.71 6.49 4.45
N SER A 20 -0.80 7.81 4.26
CA SER A 20 -1.69 8.68 5.03
C SER A 20 -3.16 8.36 4.78
N LEU A 21 -3.57 8.20 3.51
CA LEU A 21 -4.95 7.85 3.15
C LEU A 21 -5.36 6.48 3.70
N ILE A 22 -4.48 5.48 3.66
CA ILE A 22 -4.74 4.15 4.23
C ILE A 22 -5.06 4.27 5.72
N LYS A 23 -4.22 5.01 6.46
CA LYS A 23 -4.39 5.23 7.89
C LYS A 23 -5.64 6.05 8.24
N GLU A 24 -5.90 7.13 7.50
CA GLU A 24 -7.09 8.00 7.69
C GLU A 24 -8.40 7.23 7.49
N ASN A 25 -8.40 6.24 6.59
CA ASN A 25 -9.55 5.37 6.37
C ASN A 25 -9.62 4.18 7.34
N GLY A 26 -8.73 4.14 8.34
CA GLY A 26 -8.67 3.15 9.41
C GLY A 26 -8.35 1.75 8.91
N PHE A 27 -7.39 1.65 8.00
CA PHE A 27 -6.79 0.38 7.59
C PHE A 27 -5.35 0.27 8.09
N ASP A 28 -4.97 -0.93 8.46
CA ASP A 28 -3.60 -1.34 8.67
C ASP A 28 -3.06 -1.87 7.35
N GLN A 29 -1.79 -1.64 7.06
CA GLN A 29 -1.14 -2.14 5.85
C GLN A 29 0.02 -3.08 6.17
N ILE A 30 0.11 -4.13 5.37
CA ILE A 30 1.20 -5.11 5.40
C ILE A 30 1.85 -5.09 4.03
N VAL A 31 3.12 -4.66 3.96
CA VAL A 31 3.89 -4.72 2.71
C VAL A 31 4.25 -6.18 2.44
N LEU A 32 3.77 -6.72 1.33
CA LEU A 32 4.06 -8.09 0.89
C LEU A 32 5.32 -8.16 0.04
N ALA A 33 5.47 -7.20 -0.88
CA ALA A 33 6.60 -7.14 -1.78
C ALA A 33 6.87 -5.70 -2.21
N VAL A 34 8.15 -5.42 -2.47
CA VAL A 34 8.60 -4.20 -3.14
C VAL A 34 9.43 -4.64 -4.34
N GLN A 35 9.09 -4.16 -5.53
CA GLN A 35 9.83 -4.44 -6.75
C GLN A 35 10.36 -3.14 -7.34
N GLN A 36 11.67 -3.06 -7.52
CA GLN A 36 12.29 -1.93 -8.19
C GLN A 36 12.16 -2.08 -9.71
N GLN A 37 11.64 -1.05 -10.38
CA GLN A 37 11.60 -0.94 -11.83
C GLN A 37 12.19 0.40 -12.26
N PHE A 38 13.30 0.37 -12.98
CA PHE A 38 14.00 1.56 -13.45
C PHE A 38 14.27 2.57 -12.32
N GLN A 39 13.54 3.70 -12.30
CA GLN A 39 13.65 4.78 -11.31
C GLN A 39 12.48 4.81 -10.31
N GLU A 40 11.62 3.79 -10.31
CA GLU A 40 10.48 3.68 -9.40
C GLU A 40 10.48 2.36 -8.61
N GLU A 41 9.67 2.32 -7.56
CA GLU A 41 9.41 1.14 -6.74
C GLU A 41 7.93 0.84 -6.78
N LEU A 42 7.57 -0.41 -7.09
CA LEU A 42 6.21 -0.91 -7.01
C LEU A 42 6.00 -1.60 -5.67
N TYR A 43 4.95 -1.20 -4.96
CA TYR A 43 4.58 -1.71 -3.65
C TYR A 43 3.33 -2.56 -3.77
N LEU A 44 3.46 -3.84 -3.38
CA LEU A 44 2.33 -4.72 -3.20
C LEU A 44 2.03 -4.81 -1.70
N VAL A 45 0.84 -4.36 -1.30
CA VAL A 45 0.43 -4.34 0.10
C VAL A 45 -0.93 -5.00 0.28
N ILE A 46 -1.15 -5.62 1.44
CA ILE A 46 -2.48 -6.02 1.91
C ILE A 46 -2.95 -5.01 2.92
N LEU A 47 -4.20 -4.56 2.77
CA LEU A 47 -4.90 -3.74 3.74
C LEU A 47 -5.88 -4.58 4.53
N GLU A 48 -5.88 -4.39 5.84
CA GLU A 48 -6.80 -5.03 6.78
C GLU A 48 -7.52 -3.95 7.57
N LYS A 49 -8.84 -4.06 7.71
CA LYS A 49 -9.61 -3.11 8.52
C LYS A 49 -9.31 -3.36 10.01
N ASN A 50 -8.78 -2.33 10.69
CA ASN A 50 -8.50 -2.31 12.13
C ASN A 50 -9.71 -2.84 12.90
#